data_AF-A0A249PKA6-F1
#
_entry.id   AF-A0A249PKA6-F1
#
_cell.length_a   1.000
_cell.length_b   1.000
_cell.length_c   1.000
_cell.angle_alpha   90.00
_cell.angle_beta   90.00
_cell.angle_gamma   90.00
#
_symmetry.space_group_name_H-M   'P 1'
#
loop_
_entity.id
_entity.type
_entity.pdbx_description
1 polymer ?
#
loop_
_entity_poly.entity_id
_entity_poly.type
_entity_poly.pdbx_seq_one_letter_code
_entity_poly.pdbx_strand_id
1 'polypeptide(L)'
;MTGAQLGARIGVRPQTIESIEKSETAGTIQLNTLRRAAEALDCTLVYALVPNSSLQAVVEARARKIAIRELQRVAHTMRLEAQGTENVDFEARVQAYIRDKLSERDLWNDT
;
A
#
# COMPACT_ATOMS: atom_id res chain seq x y z
N MET A 1 -24.14 9.82 -23.78
CA MET A 1 -24.42 11.14 -23.16
C MET A 1 -23.30 12.09 -23.56
N THR A 2 -23.60 13.35 -23.89
CA THR A 2 -22.58 14.35 -24.25
C THR A 2 -22.04 15.07 -23.02
N GLY A 3 -20.85 15.69 -23.12
CA GLY A 3 -20.29 16.49 -22.02
C GLY A 3 -21.22 17.62 -21.56
N ALA A 4 -21.98 18.23 -22.47
CA ALA A 4 -23.00 19.22 -22.12
C ALA A 4 -24.16 18.64 -21.29
N GLN A 5 -24.62 17.42 -21.62
CA GLN A 5 -25.65 16.72 -20.86
C GLN A 5 -25.15 16.29 -19.47
N LEU A 6 -23.88 15.86 -19.37
CA LEU A 6 -23.23 15.56 -18.10
C LEU A 6 -23.11 16.82 -17.23
N GLY A 7 -22.68 17.94 -17.83
CA GLY A 7 -22.60 19.24 -17.17
C GLY A 7 -23.93 19.68 -16.58
N ALA A 8 -25.01 19.56 -17.35
CA ALA A 8 -26.36 19.86 -16.88
C ALA A 8 -26.77 18.97 -15.69
N ARG A 9 -26.46 17.67 -15.72
CA ARG A 9 -26.76 16.74 -14.60
C ARG A 9 -25.93 16.99 -13.35
N ILE A 10 -24.64 17.33 -13.49
CA ILE A 10 -23.74 17.65 -12.36
C ILE A 10 -23.97 19.08 -11.82
N GLY A 11 -24.65 19.93 -12.59
CA GLY A 11 -24.90 21.33 -12.25
C GLY A 11 -23.70 22.25 -12.53
N VAL A 12 -22.90 21.94 -13.56
CA VAL A 12 -21.69 22.69 -13.95
C VAL A 12 -21.73 23.11 -15.42
N ARG A 13 -20.94 24.13 -15.75
CA ARG A 13 -20.83 24.62 -17.14
C ARG A 13 -20.12 23.59 -18.02
N PRO A 14 -20.40 23.53 -19.35
CA PRO A 14 -19.71 22.61 -20.26
C PRO A 14 -18.17 22.72 -20.24
N GLN A 15 -17.63 23.95 -20.09
CA GLN A 15 -16.18 24.18 -19.93
C GLN A 15 -15.61 23.48 -18.69
N THR A 16 -16.40 23.38 -17.62
CA THR A 16 -16.00 22.69 -16.40
C THR A 16 -15.92 21.18 -16.63
N ILE A 17 -16.78 20.60 -17.47
CA ILE A 17 -16.71 19.18 -17.83
C ILE A 17 -15.40 18.87 -18.58
N GLU A 18 -15.02 19.71 -19.54
CA GLU A 18 -13.75 19.55 -20.23
C GLU A 18 -12.55 19.60 -19.26
N SER A 19 -12.61 20.50 -18.26
CA SER A 19 -11.56 20.56 -17.22
C SER A 19 -11.55 19.32 -16.32
N ILE A 20 -12.72 18.74 -16.03
CA ILE A 20 -12.87 17.51 -15.25
C ILE A 20 -12.25 16.34 -16.02
N GLU A 21 -12.59 16.17 -17.29
CA GLU A 21 -12.04 15.11 -18.16
C GLU A 21 -10.50 15.22 -18.30
N LYS A 22 -9.98 16.45 -18.47
CA LYS A 22 -8.53 16.71 -18.49
C LYS A 22 -7.87 16.35 -17.15
N SER A 23 -8.50 16.70 -16.02
CA SER A 23 -7.96 16.39 -14.69
C SER A 23 -8.00 14.89 -14.37
N GLU A 24 -9.02 14.17 -14.87
CA GLU A 24 -9.13 12.72 -14.74
C GLU A 24 -8.01 12.02 -15.51
N THR A 25 -7.79 12.42 -16.76
CA THR A 25 -6.69 11.91 -17.60
C THR A 25 -5.33 12.21 -16.99
N ALA A 26 -5.16 13.39 -16.38
CA ALA A 26 -3.93 13.79 -15.70
C ALA A 26 -3.74 13.17 -14.31
N GLY A 27 -4.75 12.44 -13.77
CA GLY A 27 -4.72 11.89 -12.42
C GLY A 27 -4.75 12.92 -11.30
N THR A 28 -5.12 14.17 -11.60
CA THR A 28 -5.19 15.29 -10.63
C THR A 28 -6.60 15.58 -10.15
N ILE A 29 -7.60 14.84 -10.66
CA ILE A 29 -8.99 14.97 -10.26
C ILE A 29 -9.18 14.66 -8.77
N GLN A 30 -10.01 15.46 -8.12
CA GLN A 30 -10.39 15.22 -6.73
C GLN A 30 -11.42 14.08 -6.67
N LEU A 31 -11.27 13.18 -5.69
CA LEU A 31 -12.24 12.08 -5.46
C LEU A 31 -13.68 12.58 -5.28
N ASN A 32 -13.87 13.73 -4.65
CA ASN A 32 -15.19 14.35 -4.49
C ASN A 32 -15.83 14.71 -5.85
N THR A 33 -15.02 15.17 -6.80
CA THR A 33 -15.49 15.49 -8.16
C THR A 33 -15.88 14.21 -8.91
N LEU A 34 -15.05 13.16 -8.82
CA LEU A 34 -15.34 11.86 -9.42
C LEU A 34 -16.64 11.26 -8.83
N ARG A 35 -16.86 11.43 -7.52
CA ARG A 35 -18.08 10.96 -6.83
C ARG A 35 -19.32 11.68 -7.32
N ARG A 36 -19.29 13.02 -7.43
CA ARG A 36 -20.40 13.81 -7.98
C ARG A 36 -20.72 13.41 -9.43
N ALA A 37 -19.69 13.13 -10.23
CA ALA A 37 -19.89 12.65 -11.59
C ALA A 37 -20.55 11.25 -11.62
N ALA A 38 -20.12 10.35 -10.75
CA ALA A 38 -20.74 9.03 -10.60
C ALA A 38 -22.22 9.14 -10.17
N GLU A 39 -22.54 9.95 -9.17
CA GLU A 39 -23.91 10.20 -8.72
C GLU A 39 -24.80 10.74 -9.85
N ALA A 40 -24.31 11.70 -10.64
CA ALA A 40 -25.03 12.24 -11.78
C ALA A 40 -25.24 11.21 -12.92
N LEU A 41 -24.43 10.17 -12.96
CA LEU A 41 -24.53 9.03 -13.86
C LEU A 41 -25.38 7.88 -13.31
N ASP A 42 -25.93 8.03 -12.10
CA ASP A 42 -26.57 6.92 -11.36
C ASP A 42 -25.61 5.73 -11.15
N CYS A 43 -24.37 6.05 -10.79
CA CYS A 43 -23.28 5.11 -10.57
C CYS A 43 -22.68 5.29 -9.17
N THR A 44 -22.07 4.23 -8.64
CA THR A 44 -21.36 4.26 -7.36
C THR A 44 -19.85 4.34 -7.60
N LEU A 45 -19.18 5.31 -6.98
CA LEU A 45 -17.72 5.38 -6.97
C LEU A 45 -17.14 4.34 -6.00
N VAL A 46 -16.35 3.40 -6.52
CA VAL A 46 -15.57 2.44 -5.72
C VAL A 46 -14.09 2.83 -5.75
N TYR A 47 -13.49 3.04 -4.57
CA TYR A 47 -12.05 3.28 -4.43
C TYR A 47 -11.43 2.15 -3.61
N ALA A 48 -10.42 1.48 -4.17
CA ALA A 48 -9.73 0.38 -3.53
C ALA A 48 -8.22 0.50 -3.74
N LEU A 49 -7.46 0.17 -2.69
CA LEU A 49 -6.02 -0.02 -2.77
C LEU A 49 -5.76 -1.51 -2.97
N VAL A 50 -5.24 -1.87 -4.14
CA VAL A 50 -4.88 -3.27 -4.47
C VAL A 50 -3.36 -3.39 -4.47
N PRO A 51 -2.78 -4.33 -3.71
CA PRO A 51 -1.33 -4.52 -3.72
C PRO A 51 -0.86 -4.99 -5.11
N ASN A 52 0.32 -4.52 -5.54
CA ASN A 52 0.94 -4.92 -6.81
C ASN A 52 1.40 -6.39 -6.84
N SER A 53 1.37 -7.06 -5.69
CA SER A 53 1.66 -8.48 -5.52
C SER A 53 0.57 -9.14 -4.66
N SER A 54 0.62 -10.46 -4.50
CA SER A 54 -0.32 -11.14 -3.60
C SER A 54 -0.20 -10.60 -2.18
N LEU A 55 -1.33 -10.52 -1.47
CA LEU A 55 -1.35 -10.10 -0.07
C LEU A 55 -0.37 -10.92 0.78
N GLN A 56 -0.32 -12.23 0.52
CA GLN A 56 0.63 -13.13 1.17
C GLN A 56 2.09 -12.72 0.92
N ALA A 57 2.46 -12.40 -0.33
CA ALA A 57 3.81 -11.95 -0.64
C ALA A 57 4.17 -10.62 0.05
N VAL A 58 3.20 -9.71 0.21
CA VAL A 58 3.40 -8.46 0.96
C VAL A 58 3.68 -8.75 2.44
N VAL A 59 2.87 -9.63 3.04
CA VAL A 59 3.02 -10.04 4.45
C VAL A 59 4.35 -10.74 4.69
N GLU A 60 4.72 -11.70 3.84
CA GLU A 60 6.00 -12.43 3.93
C GLU A 60 7.20 -11.50 3.76
N ALA A 61 7.15 -10.59 2.79
CA ALA A 61 8.22 -9.61 2.56
C ALA A 61 8.39 -8.68 3.77
N ARG A 62 7.28 -8.28 4.40
CA ARG A 62 7.29 -7.45 5.61
C ARG A 62 7.86 -8.22 6.81
N ALA A 63 7.41 -9.45 7.03
CA ALA A 63 7.88 -10.32 8.10
C ALA A 63 9.40 -10.54 8.02
N ARG A 64 9.90 -10.84 6.81
CA ARG A 64 11.32 -11.03 6.55
C ARG A 64 12.13 -9.77 6.82
N LYS A 65 11.64 -8.58 6.43
CA LYS A 65 12.32 -7.31 6.72
C LYS A 65 12.48 -7.08 8.23
N ILE A 66 11.45 -7.36 9.02
CA ILE A 66 11.51 -7.20 10.48
C ILE A 66 12.48 -8.21 11.10
N ALA A 67 12.38 -9.49 10.72
CA ALA A 67 13.25 -10.54 11.23
C ALA A 67 14.73 -10.27 10.93
N ILE A 68 15.06 -9.85 9.70
CA ILE A 68 16.43 -9.48 9.32
C ILE A 68 16.92 -8.30 10.16
N ARG A 69 16.11 -7.24 10.33
CA ARG A 69 16.47 -6.06 11.13
C ARG A 69 16.81 -6.45 12.58
N GLU A 70 15.96 -7.25 13.22
CA GLU A 70 16.17 -7.67 14.61
C GLU A 70 17.37 -8.62 14.76
N LEU A 71 17.51 -9.59 13.86
CA LEU A 71 18.66 -10.50 13.87
C LEU A 71 19.98 -9.77 13.59
N GLN A 72 19.99 -8.74 12.74
CA GLN A 72 21.17 -7.89 12.53
C GLN A 72 21.52 -7.08 13.78
N ARG A 73 20.51 -6.54 14.49
CA ARG A 73 20.73 -5.82 15.75
C ARG A 73 21.39 -6.73 16.80
N VAL A 74 20.85 -7.94 16.97
CA VAL A 74 21.41 -8.94 17.89
C VAL A 74 22.80 -9.40 17.44
N ALA A 75 23.01 -9.67 16.15
CA ALA A 75 24.31 -10.07 15.61
C ALA A 75 25.38 -8.99 15.80
N HIS A 76 25.02 -7.71 15.72
CA HIS A 76 25.93 -6.60 16.00
C HIS A 76 26.36 -6.60 17.49
N THR A 77 25.41 -6.81 18.41
CA THR A 77 25.70 -6.97 19.84
C THR A 77 26.57 -8.19 20.13
N MET A 78 26.25 -9.36 19.57
CA MET A 78 27.03 -10.59 19.77
C MET A 78 28.44 -10.54 19.17
N ARG A 79 28.65 -9.77 18.09
CA ARG A 79 29.98 -9.55 17.50
C ARG A 79 30.89 -8.73 18.42
N LEU A 80 30.32 -7.85 19.24
CA LEU A 80 31.04 -7.12 20.29
C LEU A 80 31.40 -8.02 21.49
N GLU A 81 30.71 -9.15 21.65
CA GLU A 81 30.93 -10.14 22.72
C GLU A 81 31.89 -11.31 22.31
N ALA A 82 32.55 -11.20 21.16
CA ALA A 82 33.57 -12.14 20.66
C ALA A 82 33.13 -13.61 20.51
N GLN A 83 31.85 -13.88 20.25
CA GLN A 83 31.36 -15.25 19.99
C GLN A 83 30.98 -15.42 18.51
N GLY A 84 31.96 -15.81 17.69
CA GLY A 84 31.79 -16.06 16.27
C GLY A 84 31.33 -17.48 15.99
N THR A 85 30.04 -17.68 15.67
CA THR A 85 29.59 -18.85 14.90
C THR A 85 28.67 -18.44 13.75
N GLU A 86 29.29 -18.48 12.57
CA GLU A 86 28.82 -19.01 11.29
C GLU A 86 27.58 -18.39 10.61
N ASN A 87 27.86 -17.75 9.47
CA ASN A 87 26.92 -17.21 8.49
C ASN A 87 26.08 -18.28 7.75
N VAL A 88 26.26 -19.57 8.02
CA VAL A 88 25.70 -20.66 7.20
C VAL A 88 24.21 -20.91 7.46
N ASP A 89 23.66 -20.41 8.57
CA ASP A 89 22.27 -20.66 8.98
C ASP A 89 21.40 -19.40 9.15
N PHE A 90 21.78 -18.29 8.50
CA PHE A 90 21.06 -17.02 8.66
C PHE A 90 19.61 -17.09 8.18
N GLU A 91 19.35 -17.75 7.04
CA GLU A 91 17.99 -17.88 6.52
C GLU A 91 17.10 -18.76 7.42
N ALA A 92 17.62 -19.86 7.98
CA ALA A 92 16.81 -20.66 8.90
C ALA A 92 16.52 -19.90 10.20
N ARG A 93 17.46 -19.07 10.68
CA ARG A 93 17.24 -18.16 11.81
C ARG A 93 16.17 -17.12 11.51
N VAL A 94 16.17 -16.54 10.30
CA VAL A 94 15.12 -15.62 9.84
C VAL A 94 13.76 -16.32 9.84
N GLN A 95 13.66 -17.52 9.28
CA GLN A 95 12.41 -18.29 9.25
C GLN A 95 11.94 -18.68 10.66
N ALA A 96 12.85 -19.11 11.53
CA ALA A 96 12.54 -19.41 12.92
C ALA A 96 12.03 -18.19 13.69
N TYR A 97 12.67 -17.02 13.48
CA TYR A 97 12.22 -15.77 14.10
C TYR A 97 10.80 -15.39 13.65
N ILE A 98 10.52 -15.45 12.35
CA ILE A 98 9.18 -15.15 11.82
C ILE A 98 8.14 -16.08 12.45
N ARG A 99 8.40 -17.38 12.50
CA ARG A 99 7.47 -18.39 13.02
C ARG A 99 7.24 -18.27 14.53
N ASP A 100 8.31 -18.06 15.30
CA ASP A 100 8.29 -18.24 16.75
C ASP A 100 8.12 -16.93 17.51
N LYS A 101 8.41 -15.78 16.88
CA LYS A 101 8.47 -14.47 17.55
C LYS A 101 7.63 -13.38 16.90
N LEU A 102 7.26 -13.50 15.63
CA LEU A 102 6.53 -12.44 14.93
C LEU A 102 5.03 -12.76 14.88
N SER A 103 4.22 -11.95 15.56
CA SER A 103 2.76 -12.04 15.43
C SER A 103 2.25 -11.13 14.31
N GLU A 104 1.03 -11.38 13.82
CA GLU A 104 0.39 -10.54 12.80
C GLU A 104 0.26 -9.06 13.23
N ARG A 105 0.16 -8.82 14.54
CA ARG A 105 0.08 -7.47 15.11
C ARG A 105 1.41 -6.72 15.01
N ASP A 106 2.52 -7.44 15.11
CA ASP A 106 3.86 -6.85 15.10
C ASP A 106 4.31 -6.41 13.70
N LEU A 107 3.68 -6.95 12.64
CA LEU A 107 4.01 -6.62 11.25
C LEU A 107 3.86 -5.12 10.93
N TRP A 108 2.95 -4.44 11.62
CA TRP A 108 2.56 -3.06 11.31
C TRP A 108 2.69 -2.11 12.50
N ASN A 109 3.21 -2.57 13.65
CA ASN A 109 3.48 -1.76 14.84
C ASN A 109 4.83 -1.02 14.77
N ASP A 110 5.20 -0.47 13.60
CA ASP A 110 6.32 0.48 13.49
C ASP A 110 5.85 1.86 14.04
N THR A 111 5.64 1.96 15.36
CA THR A 111 5.43 3.22 16.09
C THR A 111 6.46 3.39 17.18
#